data_AF-A0A141IQF6-F1
#
_entry.id   AF-A0A141IQF6-F1
#
_cell.length_a   1.000
_cell.length_b   1.000
_cell.length_c   1.000
_cell.angle_alpha   90.00
_cell.angle_beta   90.00
_cell.angle_gamma   90.00
#
_symmetry.space_group_name_H-M   'P 1'
#
loop_
_entity.id
_entity.type
_entity.pdbx_description
1 polymer ?
#
loop_
_entity_poly.entity_id
_entity_poly.type
_entity_poly.pdbx_seq_one_letter_code
_entity_poly.pdbx_strand_id
1 'polypeptide(L)'
;MEGMSLELTQIVETIDQLLPQLKNFIGQFNQLVASSGINVVTDLGGNMSLDVPSSMPDDLAEHLGRKIGVIDRLITTRGQEIDGLLHKSIEIENKLESSEFKSKILERVAEFQKLNKSYKH
;
A
#
# COMPACT_ATOMS: atom_id res chain seq x y z
N MET A 1 -15.60 22.88 -15.67
CA MET A 1 -15.33 21.55 -16.27
C MET A 1 -13.84 21.36 -16.55
N GLU A 2 -13.16 22.29 -17.22
CA GLU A 2 -11.71 22.19 -17.53
C GLU A 2 -10.81 22.02 -16.29
N GLY A 3 -11.08 22.75 -15.20
CA GLY A 3 -10.30 22.62 -13.95
C GLY A 3 -10.42 21.25 -13.26
N MET A 4 -11.57 20.58 -13.36
CA MET A 4 -11.78 19.25 -12.76
C MET A 4 -11.08 18.15 -13.57
N SER A 5 -10.98 18.31 -14.89
CA SER A 5 -10.20 17.40 -15.75
C SER A 5 -8.70 17.47 -15.46
N LEU A 6 -8.18 18.69 -15.26
CA LEU A 6 -6.79 18.91 -14.87
C LEU A 6 -6.48 18.29 -13.49
N GLU A 7 -7.36 18.51 -12.51
CA GLU A 7 -7.23 17.90 -11.18
C GLU A 7 -7.23 16.37 -11.26
N LEU A 8 -8.11 15.77 -12.08
CA LEU A 8 -8.17 14.33 -12.26
C LEU A 8 -6.89 13.76 -12.88
N THR A 9 -6.31 14.48 -13.84
CA THR A 9 -5.02 14.12 -14.45
C THR A 9 -3.90 14.11 -13.41
N GLN A 10 -3.82 15.14 -12.57
CA GLN A 10 -2.82 15.23 -11.49
C GLN A 10 -2.99 14.11 -10.45
N ILE A 11 -4.23 13.75 -10.11
CA ILE A 11 -4.51 12.63 -9.20
C ILE A 11 -4.01 11.32 -9.81
N VAL A 12 -4.31 11.04 -11.07
CA VAL A 12 -3.86 9.81 -11.75
C VAL A 12 -2.34 9.76 -11.84
N GLU A 13 -1.68 10.86 -12.21
CA GLU A 13 -0.22 10.94 -12.25
C GLU A 13 0.42 10.70 -10.87
N THR A 14 -0.20 11.23 -9.82
CA THR A 14 0.26 11.01 -8.44
C THR A 14 0.12 9.53 -8.08
N ILE A 15 -1.03 8.90 -8.36
CA ILE A 15 -1.22 7.46 -8.12
C ILE A 15 -0.17 6.63 -8.87
N ASP A 16 0.14 6.98 -10.12
CA ASP A 16 1.15 6.30 -10.93
C ASP A 16 2.57 6.41 -10.34
N GLN A 17 2.86 7.46 -9.56
CA GLN A 17 4.11 7.60 -8.80
C GLN A 17 4.10 6.83 -7.48
N LEU A 18 2.93 6.69 -6.84
CA LEU A 18 2.79 6.07 -5.53
C LEU A 18 2.70 4.54 -5.59
N LEU A 19 2.04 3.97 -6.61
CA LEU A 19 1.89 2.52 -6.78
C LEU A 19 3.23 1.77 -6.82
N PRO A 20 4.26 2.21 -7.58
CA PRO A 20 5.58 1.58 -7.56
C PRO A 20 6.26 1.66 -6.19
N GLN A 21 6.06 2.74 -5.43
CA GLN A 21 6.62 2.87 -4.08
C GLN A 21 5.96 1.88 -3.12
N LEU A 22 4.63 1.78 -3.14
CA LEU A 22 3.88 0.81 -2.36
C LEU A 22 4.35 -0.63 -2.68
N LYS A 23 4.47 -0.95 -3.96
CA LYS A 23 4.99 -2.26 -4.42
C LYS A 23 6.39 -2.54 -3.87
N ASN A 24 7.27 -1.54 -3.87
CA ASN A 24 8.62 -1.68 -3.35
C ASN A 24 8.60 -1.99 -1.84
N PHE A 25 7.83 -1.23 -1.05
CA PHE A 25 7.72 -1.47 0.39
C PHE A 25 7.16 -2.86 0.70
N ILE A 26 6.09 -3.28 0.02
CA ILE A 26 5.53 -4.63 0.17
C ILE A 26 6.57 -5.70 -0.18
N GLY A 27 7.34 -5.49 -1.26
CA GLY A 27 8.44 -6.39 -1.64
C GLY A 27 9.52 -6.50 -0.56
N GLN A 28 9.97 -5.37 0.00
CA GLN A 28 10.94 -5.34 1.09
C GLN A 28 10.41 -6.04 2.35
N PHE A 29 9.14 -5.81 2.70
CA PHE A 29 8.50 -6.46 3.83
C PHE A 29 8.47 -7.98 3.66
N ASN A 30 7.90 -8.46 2.56
CA ASN A 30 7.75 -9.88 2.29
C ASN A 30 9.12 -10.59 2.26
N GLN A 31 10.14 -9.94 1.68
CA GLN A 31 11.50 -10.47 1.65
C GLN A 31 12.11 -10.54 3.06
N LEU A 32 11.90 -9.51 3.89
CA LEU A 32 12.41 -9.47 5.25
C LEU A 32 11.79 -10.58 6.11
N VAL A 33 10.46 -10.71 6.08
CA VAL A 33 9.71 -11.77 6.77
C VAL A 33 10.18 -13.16 6.32
N ALA A 34 10.25 -13.39 5.00
CA ALA A 34 10.69 -14.69 4.46
C ALA A 34 12.14 -15.03 4.83
N SER A 35 13.04 -14.04 4.86
CA SER A 35 14.46 -14.26 5.16
C SER A 35 14.77 -14.38 6.65
N SER A 36 13.94 -13.79 7.52
CA SER A 36 14.17 -13.78 8.97
C SER A 36 13.58 -15.00 9.68
N GLY A 37 12.58 -15.64 9.09
CA GLY A 37 11.81 -16.70 9.76
C GLY A 37 10.87 -16.15 10.85
N ILE A 38 10.75 -14.83 11.00
CA ILE A 38 9.74 -14.19 11.84
C ILE A 38 8.40 -14.38 11.17
N ASN A 39 7.42 -14.89 11.90
CA ASN A 39 6.04 -14.91 11.45
C ASN A 39 5.37 -13.61 11.90
N VAL A 40 4.70 -12.93 10.97
CA VAL A 40 3.95 -11.71 11.25
C VAL A 40 2.48 -12.07 11.28
N VAL A 41 1.79 -11.65 12.34
CA VAL A 41 0.36 -11.91 12.53
C VAL A 41 -0.35 -10.59 12.77
N THR A 42 -1.33 -10.29 11.94
CA THR A 42 -2.18 -9.10 12.09
C THR A 42 -3.54 -9.47 12.67
N ASP A 43 -3.97 -8.74 13.70
CA ASP A 43 -5.31 -8.93 14.28
C ASP A 43 -6.41 -8.25 13.44
N LEU A 44 -7.68 -8.45 13.83
CA LEU A 44 -8.84 -7.83 13.17
C LEU A 44 -8.86 -6.29 13.26
N GLY A 45 -8.12 -5.70 14.20
CA GLY A 45 -7.95 -4.27 14.36
C GLY A 45 -6.80 -3.68 13.54
N GLY A 46 -6.06 -4.52 12.80
CA GLY A 46 -4.87 -4.10 12.05
C GLY A 46 -3.62 -3.96 12.92
N ASN A 47 -3.63 -4.45 14.16
CA ASN A 47 -2.43 -4.44 14.99
C ASN A 47 -1.54 -5.63 14.61
N MET A 48 -0.28 -5.32 14.33
CA MET A 48 0.73 -6.31 13.99
C MET A 48 1.40 -6.87 15.26
N SER A 49 1.55 -8.18 15.29
CA SER A 49 2.34 -8.93 16.27
C SER A 49 3.39 -9.78 15.57
N LEU A 50 4.52 -10.02 16.25
CA LEU A 50 5.64 -10.77 15.71
C LEU A 50 5.84 -12.04 16.54
N ASP A 51 5.82 -13.18 15.86
CA ASP A 51 6.18 -14.48 16.43
C ASP A 51 7.60 -14.82 15.97
N VAL A 52 8.51 -14.86 16.94
CA VAL A 52 9.95 -14.94 16.72
C VAL A 52 10.43 -16.35 17.10
N PRO A 53 11.26 -17.01 16.28
CA PRO A 53 11.85 -18.30 16.63
C PRO A 53 12.63 -18.25 17.93
N SER A 54 12.45 -19.25 18.81
CA SER A 54 13.13 -19.32 20.11
C SER A 54 14.66 -19.42 20.03
N SER A 55 15.20 -19.74 18.85
CA SER A 55 16.64 -19.78 18.58
C SER A 55 17.22 -18.43 18.15
N MET A 56 16.38 -17.41 17.91
CA MET A 56 16.82 -16.09 17.50
C MET A 56 17.32 -15.28 18.71
N PRO A 57 18.52 -14.68 18.65
CA PRO A 57 18.98 -13.76 19.69
C PRO A 57 18.06 -12.55 19.85
N ASP A 58 17.84 -12.12 21.09
CA ASP A 58 16.91 -11.02 21.42
C ASP A 58 17.25 -9.71 20.72
N ASP A 59 18.54 -9.38 20.58
CA ASP A 59 19.02 -8.18 19.91
C ASP A 59 18.72 -8.20 18.40
N LEU A 60 18.90 -9.35 17.76
CA LEU A 60 18.54 -9.57 16.37
C LEU A 60 17.02 -9.50 16.17
N ALA A 61 16.26 -10.14 17.07
CA ALA A 61 14.80 -10.12 17.05
C ALA A 61 14.26 -8.68 17.17
N GLU A 62 14.79 -7.89 18.10
CA GLU A 62 14.41 -6.50 18.28
C GLU A 62 14.76 -5.64 17.06
N HIS A 63 15.97 -5.82 16.51
CA HIS A 63 16.40 -5.08 15.33
C HIS A 63 15.50 -5.36 14.11
N LEU A 64 15.23 -6.64 13.84
CA LEU A 64 14.36 -7.05 12.74
C LEU A 64 12.92 -6.60 12.97
N GLY A 65 12.40 -6.73 14.20
CA GLY A 65 11.06 -6.29 14.55
C GLY A 65 10.86 -4.79 14.34
N ARG A 66 11.82 -3.96 14.74
CA ARG A 66 11.80 -2.51 14.45
C ARG A 66 11.78 -2.23 12.94
N LYS A 67 12.57 -2.96 12.16
CA LYS A 67 12.62 -2.80 10.70
C LYS A 67 11.28 -3.19 10.04
N ILE A 68 10.69 -4.31 10.45
CA ILE A 68 9.36 -4.75 10.02
C ILE A 68 8.32 -3.65 10.34
N GLY A 69 8.30 -3.15 11.58
CA GLY A 69 7.39 -2.07 12.02
C GLY A 69 7.58 -0.73 11.31
N VAL A 70 8.77 -0.42 10.80
CA VAL A 70 8.97 0.76 9.95
C VAL A 70 8.37 0.53 8.57
N ILE A 71 8.64 -0.62 7.94
CA ILE A 71 8.15 -0.92 6.59
C ILE A 71 6.63 -1.04 6.58
N ASP A 72 6.03 -1.70 7.58
CA ASP A 72 4.58 -1.79 7.74
C ASP A 72 3.91 -0.41 7.79
N ARG A 73 4.45 0.52 8.60
CA ARG A 73 3.93 1.89 8.65
C ARG A 73 4.05 2.62 7.31
N LEU A 74 5.12 2.40 6.56
CA LEU A 74 5.29 2.96 5.22
C LEU A 74 4.25 2.39 4.24
N ILE A 75 3.99 1.09 4.29
CA ILE A 75 2.96 0.43 3.48
C ILE A 75 1.59 1.00 3.82
N THR A 76 1.23 1.03 5.10
CA THR A 76 -0.07 1.53 5.59
C THR A 76 -0.28 2.99 5.20
N THR A 77 0.70 3.85 5.45
CA THR A 77 0.62 5.29 5.10
C THR A 77 0.44 5.47 3.60
N ARG A 78 1.24 4.78 2.78
CA ARG A 78 1.16 4.92 1.33
C ARG A 78 -0.12 4.32 0.76
N GLY A 79 -0.60 3.22 1.33
CA GLY A 79 -1.87 2.60 0.97
C GLY A 79 -3.05 3.52 1.24
N GLN A 80 -3.10 4.16 2.41
CA GLN A 80 -4.14 5.13 2.76
C GLN A 80 -4.16 6.35 1.83
N GLU A 81 -2.98 6.85 1.44
CA GLU A 81 -2.88 7.97 0.51
C GLU A 81 -3.40 7.60 -0.90
N ILE A 82 -3.01 6.43 -1.41
CA ILE A 82 -3.51 5.92 -2.70
C ILE A 82 -5.04 5.71 -2.63
N ASP A 83 -5.55 5.12 -1.56
CA ASP A 83 -6.99 4.89 -1.38
C ASP A 83 -7.78 6.21 -1.38
N GLY A 84 -7.29 7.22 -0.65
CA GLY A 84 -7.88 8.56 -0.65
C GLY A 84 -7.88 9.22 -2.03
N LEU A 85 -6.78 9.10 -2.77
CA LEU A 85 -6.68 9.61 -4.14
C LEU A 85 -7.63 8.87 -5.10
N LEU A 86 -7.76 7.55 -4.97
CA LEU A 86 -8.69 6.75 -5.78
C LEU A 86 -10.14 7.14 -5.51
N HIS A 87 -10.54 7.26 -4.24
CA HIS A 87 -11.89 7.73 -3.89
C HIS A 87 -12.17 9.12 -4.48
N LYS A 88 -11.23 10.06 -4.32
CA LYS A 88 -11.35 11.40 -4.89
C LYS A 88 -11.45 11.38 -6.43
N SER A 89 -10.68 10.52 -7.10
CA SER A 89 -10.72 10.38 -8.57
C SER A 89 -12.09 9.90 -9.07
N ILE A 90 -12.69 8.95 -8.36
CA ILE A 90 -14.02 8.41 -8.67
C ILE A 90 -15.10 9.48 -8.45
N GLU A 91 -15.00 10.27 -7.39
CA GLU A 91 -15.94 11.37 -7.15
C GLU A 91 -15.88 12.46 -8.24
N ILE A 92 -14.68 12.79 -8.73
CA ILE A 92 -14.50 13.77 -9.80
C ILE A 92 -14.98 13.20 -11.15
N GLU A 93 -14.66 11.95 -11.47
CA GLU A 93 -15.09 11.28 -12.70
C GLU A 93 -16.63 11.23 -12.81
N ASN A 94 -17.31 10.86 -11.72
CA ASN A 94 -18.78 10.83 -11.69
C ASN A 94 -19.40 12.21 -11.92
N LYS A 95 -18.73 13.31 -11.54
CA LYS A 95 -19.21 14.69 -11.76
C LYS A 95 -18.93 15.21 -13.17
N LEU A 96 -17.97 14.63 -13.88
CA LEU A 96 -17.58 15.05 -15.22
C LEU A 96 -18.46 14.45 -16.32
N GLU A 97 -19.26 13.42 -16.00
CA GLU A 97 -20.07 12.64 -16.97
C GLU A 97 -19.27 12.15 -18.20
N SER A 98 -17.94 12.07 -18.07
CA SER A 98 -16.99 11.71 -19.14
C SER A 98 -16.42 10.32 -18.88
N SER A 99 -16.42 9.46 -19.91
CA SER A 99 -15.89 8.09 -19.82
C SER A 99 -14.37 8.00 -19.99
N GLU A 100 -13.69 9.10 -20.33
CA GLU A 100 -12.28 9.10 -20.73
C GLU A 100 -11.33 8.58 -19.63
N PHE A 101 -11.62 8.91 -18.38
CA PHE A 101 -10.79 8.54 -17.24
C PHE A 101 -11.25 7.27 -16.51
N LYS A 102 -12.46 6.80 -16.82
CA LYS A 102 -13.08 5.67 -16.11
C LYS A 102 -12.23 4.40 -16.16
N SER A 103 -11.78 4.03 -17.36
CA SER A 103 -10.93 2.84 -17.55
C SER A 103 -9.60 2.99 -16.82
N LYS A 104 -8.96 4.16 -16.94
CA LYS A 104 -7.67 4.45 -16.28
C LYS A 104 -7.80 4.31 -14.77
N ILE A 105 -8.84 4.89 -14.16
CA ILE A 105 -9.09 4.79 -12.71
C ILE A 105 -9.31 3.33 -12.31
N LEU A 106 -10.15 2.59 -13.03
CA LEU A 106 -10.43 1.18 -12.75
C LEU A 106 -9.19 0.29 -12.82
N GLU A 107 -8.28 0.56 -13.77
CA GLU A 107 -6.98 -0.13 -13.84
C GLU A 107 -6.14 0.10 -12.58
N ARG A 108 -6.05 1.36 -12.09
CA ARG A 108 -5.30 1.68 -10.86
C ARG A 108 -5.94 1.07 -9.62
N VAL A 109 -7.28 1.06 -9.54
CA VAL A 109 -8.00 0.35 -8.47
C VAL A 109 -7.63 -1.13 -8.47
N ALA A 110 -7.65 -1.78 -9.63
CA ALA A 110 -7.31 -3.20 -9.74
C ALA A 110 -5.84 -3.48 -9.37
N GLU A 111 -4.91 -2.62 -9.79
CA GLU A 111 -3.50 -2.72 -9.41
C GLU A 111 -3.32 -2.54 -7.89
N PHE A 112 -3.94 -1.52 -7.31
CA PHE A 112 -3.88 -1.26 -5.87
C PHE A 112 -4.41 -2.46 -5.06
N GLN A 113 -5.58 -3.00 -5.44
CA GLN A 113 -6.15 -4.18 -4.80
C GLN A 113 -5.24 -5.41 -4.94
N LYS A 114 -4.58 -5.58 -6.09
CA LYS A 114 -3.61 -6.67 -6.29
C LYS A 114 -2.39 -6.49 -5.38
N LEU A 115 -1.88 -5.27 -5.22
CA LEU A 115 -0.77 -4.98 -4.31
C LEU A 115 -1.16 -5.26 -2.86
N ASN A 116 -2.31 -4.78 -2.39
CA ASN A 116 -2.78 -5.05 -1.03
C ASN A 116 -2.93 -6.55 -0.76
N LYS A 117 -3.43 -7.34 -1.73
CA LYS A 117 -3.49 -8.80 -1.60
C LYS A 117 -2.12 -9.48 -1.56
N SER A 118 -1.07 -8.83 -2.07
CA SER A 118 0.30 -9.35 -2.05
C SER A 118 1.05 -9.02 -0.76
N TYR A 119 0.51 -8.11 0.06
CA TYR A 119 1.02 -7.84 1.39
C TYR A 119 0.56 -8.97 2.32
N LYS A 120 1.49 -9.85 2.73
CA LYS A 120 1.19 -11.09 3.45
C LYS A 120 1.64 -10.99 4.90
N HIS A 121 0.69 -11.05 5.83
CA HIS A 121 0.86 -11.05 7.29
C HIS A 121 -0.49 -11.35 7.97
#